data_AF-A0A6S7JQA4-F1
#
_entry.id   AF-A0A6S7JQA4-F1
#
_cell.length_a   1.000
_cell.length_b   1.000
_cell.length_c   1.000
_cell.angle_alpha   90.00
_cell.angle_beta   90.00
_cell.angle_gamma   90.00
#
_symmetry.space_group_name_H-M   'P 1'
#
loop_
_entity.id
_entity.type
_entity.pdbx_description
1 polymer ?
#
loop_
_entity_poly.entity_id
_entity_poly.type
_entity_poly.pdbx_seq_one_letter_code
_entity_poly.pdbx_strand_id
1 'polypeptide(L)'
;MAKAKSQKSRISVVTVKNIDALHRVYVVSSAQVDDYSRTYEVHISREPSCNCPQGLKTKKEICKHIIWVYLFVLGVRETSSLLNQVYLSEDEIRKMFVNIPPISPAAVGTMGASCPAEQTVQNDRCFHEPKSTNYEPASEANARSPFLLKFLASNVKVCAGCPRPNNTFRAHELQDPPAPYNMVICHKEIRQWIEDGEVRRSPTVQNTYYHADLKCVRKNNPTFEKNLLVIPAAMKNELKLEHKLYLRLHFDIDI
;
A
#
# COMPACT_ATOMS: atom_id res chain seq x y z
N MET A 1 -14.03 -8.49 19.78
CA MET A 1 -12.73 -8.59 20.49
C MET A 1 -11.81 -9.71 20.00
N ALA A 2 -12.30 -10.92 19.68
CA ALA A 2 -11.45 -12.06 19.28
C ALA A 2 -10.54 -11.83 18.05
N LYS A 3 -10.98 -11.06 17.04
CA LYS A 3 -10.19 -10.80 15.82
C LYS A 3 -9.00 -9.83 16.00
N ALA A 4 -9.00 -8.98 17.04
CA ALA A 4 -7.87 -8.07 17.31
C ALA A 4 -6.70 -8.82 17.96
N LYS A 5 -7.02 -9.82 18.81
CA LYS A 5 -6.04 -10.64 19.52
C LYS A 5 -5.26 -11.57 18.58
N SER A 6 -5.91 -12.19 17.59
CA SER A 6 -5.23 -13.09 16.63
C SER A 6 -4.38 -12.36 15.57
N GLN A 7 -4.40 -11.02 15.55
CA GLN A 7 -3.72 -10.20 14.54
C GLN A 7 -2.68 -9.23 15.16
N LYS A 8 -2.21 -9.49 16.39
CA LYS A 8 -1.23 -8.63 17.11
C LYS A 8 0.01 -8.29 16.26
N SER A 9 0.54 -9.25 15.50
CA SER A 9 1.72 -9.10 14.62
C SER A 9 1.42 -8.43 13.27
N ARG A 10 0.15 -8.11 12.97
CA ARG A 10 -0.30 -7.65 11.65
C ARG A 10 -0.71 -6.18 11.63
N ILE A 11 -0.79 -5.54 12.79
CA ILE A 11 -1.05 -4.10 12.90
C ILE A 11 0.16 -3.48 13.58
N SER A 12 0.66 -2.38 13.05
CA SER A 12 1.78 -1.62 13.60
C SER A 12 1.52 -0.13 13.52
N VAL A 13 2.07 0.65 14.45
CA VAL A 13 2.03 2.11 14.37
C VAL A 13 3.12 2.57 13.42
N VAL A 14 2.73 3.37 12.42
CA VAL A 14 3.66 4.01 11.48
C VAL A 14 4.04 5.40 11.97
N THR A 15 3.08 6.16 12.48
CA THR A 15 3.30 7.55 12.90
C THR A 15 2.30 7.94 13.99
N VAL A 16 2.72 8.80 14.91
CA VAL A 16 1.86 9.41 15.93
C VAL A 16 1.92 10.93 15.78
N LYS A 17 0.75 11.58 15.71
CA LYS A 17 0.60 13.03 15.71
C LYS A 17 -0.12 13.45 16.99
N ASN A 18 0.54 14.26 17.80
CA ASN A 18 -0.09 14.91 18.96
C ASN A 18 -0.78 16.18 18.48
N ILE A 19 -2.10 16.21 18.50
CA ILE A 19 -2.87 17.39 18.07
C ILE A 19 -3.02 18.34 19.26
N ASP A 20 -3.52 17.83 20.37
CA ASP A 20 -3.65 18.56 21.63
C ASP A 20 -3.64 17.60 22.84
N ALA A 21 -3.97 18.10 24.03
CA ALA A 21 -3.98 17.32 25.28
C ALA A 21 -5.06 16.22 25.33
N LEU A 22 -6.10 16.30 24.51
CA LEU A 22 -7.24 15.40 24.44
C LEU A 22 -7.39 14.72 23.07
N HIS A 23 -6.49 14.98 22.12
CA HIS A 23 -6.55 14.41 20.78
C HIS A 23 -5.17 13.98 20.28
N ARG A 24 -5.04 12.69 19.97
CA ARG A 24 -3.90 12.10 19.25
C ARG A 24 -4.37 11.33 18.03
N VAL A 25 -3.58 11.38 16.97
CA VAL A 25 -3.81 10.62 15.74
C VAL A 25 -2.71 9.58 15.58
N TYR A 26 -3.09 8.32 15.44
CA TYR A 26 -2.21 7.20 15.19
C TYR A 26 -2.43 6.72 13.76
N VAL A 27 -1.38 6.82 12.94
CA VAL A 27 -1.36 6.18 11.63
C VAL A 27 -0.95 4.73 11.85
N VAL A 28 -1.86 3.80 11.62
CA VAL A 28 -1.62 2.36 11.81
C VAL A 28 -1.58 1.66 10.47
N SER A 29 -0.55 0.86 10.24
CA SER A 29 -0.46 -0.08 9.13
C SER A 29 -1.14 -1.38 9.55
N SER A 30 -2.06 -1.88 8.72
CA SER A 30 -2.74 -3.16 8.94
C SER A 30 -2.45 -4.07 7.74
N ALA A 31 -1.59 -5.07 7.93
CA ALA A 31 -1.34 -6.15 6.99
C ALA A 31 -2.56 -7.08 6.95
N GLN A 32 -3.34 -7.03 5.86
CA GLN A 32 -4.40 -8.03 5.61
C GLN A 32 -3.79 -9.37 5.19
N VAL A 33 -4.63 -10.43 5.13
CA VAL A 33 -4.25 -11.83 4.75
C VAL A 33 -3.42 -11.88 3.47
N ASP A 34 -3.51 -10.83 2.65
CA ASP A 34 -2.96 -10.76 1.30
C ASP A 34 -1.74 -9.82 1.19
N ASP A 35 -0.96 -9.63 2.27
CA ASP A 35 0.35 -8.95 2.28
C ASP A 35 0.39 -7.45 1.85
N TYR A 36 -0.78 -6.86 1.56
CA TYR A 36 -0.93 -5.41 1.41
C TYR A 36 -1.18 -4.76 2.78
N SER A 37 -0.22 -3.93 3.19
CA SER A 37 -0.31 -3.02 4.33
C SER A 37 -1.17 -1.81 3.97
N ARG A 38 -2.42 -1.75 4.44
CA ARG A 38 -3.23 -0.51 4.36
C ARG A 38 -2.96 0.33 5.60
N THR A 39 -2.66 1.60 5.42
CA THR A 39 -2.57 2.54 6.53
C THR A 39 -3.93 3.16 6.80
N TYR A 40 -4.27 3.27 8.08
CA TYR A 40 -5.48 3.91 8.55
C TYR A 40 -5.13 4.98 9.57
N GLU A 41 -5.86 6.08 9.56
CA GLU A 41 -5.78 7.10 10.59
C GLU A 41 -6.77 6.74 11.69
N VAL A 42 -6.26 6.59 12.90
CA VAL A 42 -7.01 6.30 14.12
C VAL A 42 -6.94 7.54 15.01
N HIS A 43 -8.07 8.20 15.18
CA HIS A 43 -8.20 9.38 16.02
C HIS A 43 -8.65 8.93 17.41
N ILE A 44 -7.82 9.17 18.41
CA ILE A 44 -8.17 8.98 19.82
C ILE A 44 -8.49 10.35 20.39
N SER A 45 -9.78 10.59 20.60
CA SER A 45 -10.37 11.81 21.15
C SER A 45 -11.65 11.46 21.89
N ARG A 46 -12.48 12.46 22.24
CA ARG A 46 -13.80 12.24 22.86
C ARG A 46 -14.73 11.37 22.02
N GLU A 47 -14.58 11.38 20.70
CA GLU A 47 -15.27 10.49 19.77
C GLU A 47 -14.22 9.74 18.95
N PRO A 48 -13.77 8.57 19.43
CA PRO A 48 -12.75 7.79 18.74
C PRO A 48 -13.22 7.38 17.35
N SER A 49 -12.39 7.62 16.33
CA SER A 49 -12.77 7.34 14.95
C SER A 49 -11.61 6.77 14.14
N CYS A 50 -11.96 6.07 13.05
CA CYS A 50 -10.98 5.48 12.16
C CYS A 50 -11.49 5.54 10.73
N ASN A 51 -10.62 5.90 9.79
CA ASN A 51 -10.95 5.96 8.36
C ASN A 51 -10.96 4.59 7.67
N CYS A 52 -10.93 3.48 8.43
CA CYS A 52 -11.07 2.16 7.86
C CYS A 52 -12.53 1.87 7.44
N PRO A 53 -12.78 0.94 6.50
CA PRO A 53 -14.13 0.66 6.03
C PRO A 53 -15.13 0.32 7.14
N GLN A 54 -14.70 -0.28 8.24
CA GLN A 54 -15.56 -0.56 9.39
C GLN A 54 -15.86 0.71 10.19
N GLY A 55 -14.85 1.54 10.47
CA GLY A 55 -15.00 2.79 11.21
C GLY A 55 -15.83 3.84 10.45
N LEU A 56 -15.85 3.76 9.12
CA LEU A 56 -16.70 4.60 8.27
C LEU A 56 -18.15 4.08 8.18
N LYS A 57 -18.38 2.76 8.27
CA LYS A 57 -19.71 2.16 8.11
C LYS A 57 -20.60 2.27 9.35
N THR A 58 -20.01 2.24 10.55
CA THR A 58 -20.77 2.31 11.80
C THR A 58 -20.13 3.29 12.77
N LYS A 59 -20.90 4.29 13.18
CA LYS A 59 -20.56 5.16 14.32
C LYS A 59 -20.96 4.54 15.67
N LYS A 60 -21.65 3.39 15.67
CA LYS A 60 -22.16 2.75 16.89
C LYS A 60 -21.20 1.72 17.48
N GLU A 61 -20.18 1.31 16.73
CA GLU A 61 -19.23 0.29 17.16
C GLU A 61 -17.79 0.69 16.83
N ILE A 62 -16.88 0.38 17.75
CA ILE A 62 -15.46 0.66 17.59
C ILE A 62 -14.82 -0.37 16.66
N CYS A 63 -14.06 0.08 15.66
CA CYS A 63 -13.37 -0.81 14.74
C CYS A 63 -12.16 -1.50 15.40
N LYS A 64 -11.69 -2.60 14.78
CA LYS A 64 -10.53 -3.35 15.29
C LYS A 64 -9.24 -2.53 15.42
N HIS A 65 -9.08 -1.47 14.63
CA HIS A 65 -7.89 -0.62 14.63
C HIS A 65 -7.83 0.27 15.87
N ILE A 66 -8.96 0.86 16.28
CA ILE A 66 -9.07 1.64 17.51
C ILE A 66 -8.84 0.73 18.73
N ILE A 67 -9.47 -0.45 18.76
CA ILE A 67 -9.26 -1.43 19.83
C ILE A 67 -7.78 -1.84 19.93
N TRP A 68 -7.11 -2.05 18.79
CA TRP A 68 -5.69 -2.38 18.78
C TRP A 68 -4.82 -1.26 19.35
N VAL A 69 -5.09 0.01 19.00
CA VAL A 69 -4.39 1.18 19.57
C VAL A 69 -4.59 1.24 21.08
N TYR A 70 -5.81 1.03 21.58
CA TYR A 70 -6.07 0.99 23.03
C TYR A 70 -5.25 -0.07 23.76
N LEU A 71 -5.25 -1.31 23.26
CA LEU A 71 -4.59 -2.42 23.92
C LEU A 71 -3.07 -2.35 23.84
N PHE A 72 -2.54 -2.04 22.65
CA PHE A 72 -1.12 -2.27 22.35
C PHE A 72 -0.28 -1.00 22.27
N VAL A 73 -0.90 0.17 22.15
CA VAL A 73 -0.19 1.47 22.13
C VAL A 73 -0.42 2.22 23.43
N LEU A 74 -1.68 2.28 23.88
CA LEU A 74 -2.07 3.01 25.09
C LEU A 74 -2.12 2.12 26.35
N GLY A 75 -1.85 0.83 26.23
CA GLY A 75 -1.77 -0.09 27.37
C GLY A 75 -3.08 -0.25 28.16
N VAL A 76 -4.24 0.04 27.55
CA VAL A 76 -5.56 -0.15 28.17
C VAL A 76 -5.78 -1.63 28.45
N ARG A 77 -6.21 -1.96 29.67
CA ARG A 77 -6.46 -3.36 30.06
C ARG A 77 -7.62 -3.96 29.27
N GLU A 78 -7.52 -5.23 28.93
CA GLU A 78 -8.56 -5.95 28.17
C GLU A 78 -9.93 -6.02 28.87
N THR A 79 -9.94 -5.95 30.20
CA THR A 79 -11.16 -5.95 31.01
C THR A 79 -11.81 -4.57 31.14
N SER A 80 -11.20 -3.54 30.55
CA SER A 80 -11.69 -2.17 30.64
C SER A 80 -12.91 -1.95 29.75
N SER A 81 -13.95 -1.33 30.30
CA SER A 81 -15.13 -0.89 29.56
C SER A 81 -14.81 0.12 28.45
N LEU A 82 -13.66 0.82 28.56
CA LEU A 82 -13.18 1.81 27.59
C LEU A 82 -13.05 1.26 26.16
N LEU A 83 -12.83 -0.05 26.01
CA LEU A 83 -12.62 -0.70 24.71
C LEU A 83 -13.85 -0.72 23.80
N ASN A 84 -15.04 -0.48 24.36
CA ASN A 84 -16.31 -0.47 23.62
C ASN A 84 -17.01 0.89 23.68
N GLN A 85 -16.44 1.87 24.37
CA GLN A 85 -17.03 3.21 24.52
C GLN A 85 -16.85 4.07 23.27
N VAL A 86 -17.97 4.39 22.61
CA VAL A 86 -18.02 5.28 21.44
C VAL A 86 -17.76 6.74 21.84
N TYR A 87 -17.97 7.08 23.11
CA TYR A 87 -17.64 8.39 23.68
C TYR A 87 -16.77 8.22 24.94
N LEU A 88 -15.68 8.98 24.99
CA LEU A 88 -14.77 9.04 26.13
C LEU A 88 -14.90 10.38 26.87
N SER A 89 -14.76 10.35 28.19
CA SER A 89 -14.59 11.55 29.01
C SER A 89 -13.16 12.10 28.90
N GLU A 90 -12.97 13.37 29.23
CA GLU A 90 -11.66 14.02 29.18
C GLU A 90 -10.68 13.39 30.18
N ASP A 91 -11.16 12.99 31.36
CA ASP A 91 -10.35 12.29 32.36
C ASP A 91 -9.88 10.92 31.88
N GLU A 92 -10.74 10.18 31.15
CA GLU A 92 -10.37 8.90 30.55
C GLU A 92 -9.28 9.08 29.48
N ILE A 93 -9.43 10.09 28.62
CA ILE A 93 -8.42 10.40 27.59
C ILE A 93 -7.08 10.80 28.22
N ARG A 94 -7.12 11.70 29.22
CA ARG A 94 -5.90 12.11 29.95
C ARG A 94 -5.21 10.92 30.60
N LYS A 95 -5.97 10.03 31.26
CA LYS A 95 -5.44 8.80 31.87
C LYS A 95 -4.82 7.84 30.85
N MET A 96 -5.38 7.74 29.64
CA MET A 96 -4.79 6.94 28.55
C MET A 96 -3.47 7.53 28.04
N PHE A 97 -3.36 8.86 27.99
CA PHE A 97 -2.20 9.53 27.42
C PHE A 97 -0.99 9.64 28.36
N VAL A 98 -1.21 9.48 29.67
CA VAL A 98 -0.17 9.48 30.71
C VAL A 98 0.55 8.13 30.82
N ASN A 99 -0.11 7.02 30.48
CA ASN A 99 0.42 5.66 30.63
C ASN A 99 0.90 5.05 29.31
N ILE A 100 1.75 5.75 28.55
CA ILE A 100 2.39 5.14 27.37
C ILE A 100 3.63 4.36 27.82
N PRO A 101 3.65 3.02 27.76
CA PRO A 101 4.88 2.26 27.96
C PRO A 101 5.90 2.61 26.85
N PRO A 102 7.21 2.69 27.16
CA PRO A 102 8.22 2.98 26.16
C PRO A 102 8.18 1.95 25.03
N ILE A 103 8.03 2.44 23.79
CA ILE A 103 7.96 1.61 22.59
C ILE A 103 9.27 0.84 22.46
N SER A 104 9.24 -0.48 22.64
CA SER A 104 10.40 -1.36 22.55
C SER A 104 10.96 -1.37 21.10
N PRO A 105 12.29 -1.16 20.89
CA PRO A 105 12.92 -1.06 19.55
C PRO A 105 12.82 -2.31 18.65
N ALA A 106 12.33 -3.43 19.17
CA ALA A 106 12.19 -4.69 18.42
C ALA A 106 11.18 -4.64 17.25
N ALA A 107 10.48 -3.52 17.05
CA ALA A 107 9.58 -3.29 15.91
C ALA A 107 10.25 -2.59 14.69
N VAL A 108 11.56 -2.35 14.74
CA VAL A 108 12.34 -1.74 13.64
C VAL A 108 13.29 -2.78 13.06
N GLY A 109 12.90 -3.37 11.92
CA GLY A 109 13.72 -4.35 11.20
C GLY A 109 14.80 -3.66 10.36
N THR A 110 16.05 -3.79 10.79
CA THR A 110 17.27 -3.31 10.12
C THR A 110 17.64 -4.22 8.94
N MET A 111 18.09 -3.63 7.82
CA MET A 111 18.63 -4.34 6.65
C MET A 111 20.01 -4.95 6.93
N GLY A 112 20.31 -6.11 6.33
CA GLY A 112 21.63 -6.74 6.36
C GLY A 112 21.86 -7.67 5.16
N ALA A 113 22.91 -7.33 4.41
CA ALA A 113 23.44 -7.87 3.16
C ALA A 113 23.66 -9.39 3.01
N SER A 114 23.80 -9.77 1.72
CA SER A 114 24.86 -10.58 1.09
C SER A 114 24.44 -11.87 0.36
N CYS A 115 24.93 -11.95 -0.88
CA CYS A 115 24.94 -13.13 -1.77
C CYS A 115 25.87 -14.23 -1.23
N PRO A 116 25.65 -15.47 -1.69
CA PRO A 116 26.76 -16.21 -2.31
C PRO A 116 26.39 -16.90 -3.63
N ALA A 117 27.45 -17.23 -4.37
CA ALA A 117 27.51 -17.68 -5.75
C ALA A 117 27.12 -19.15 -5.99
N GLU A 118 26.83 -19.42 -7.27
CA GLU A 118 27.06 -20.62 -8.09
C GLU A 118 26.93 -22.02 -7.47
N GLN A 119 26.05 -22.85 -8.07
CA GLN A 119 26.50 -24.10 -8.70
C GLN A 119 25.50 -24.65 -9.73
N THR A 120 26.11 -25.03 -10.85
CA THR A 120 25.69 -25.77 -12.04
C THR A 120 24.79 -27.00 -11.81
N VAL A 121 23.80 -27.21 -12.70
CA VAL A 121 23.48 -28.53 -13.24
C VAL A 121 23.05 -28.39 -14.70
N GLN A 122 23.83 -29.01 -15.59
CA GLN A 122 23.56 -29.23 -17.00
C GLN A 122 22.29 -30.07 -17.18
N ASN A 123 21.51 -29.78 -18.22
CA ASN A 123 20.81 -30.85 -18.94
C ASN A 123 20.59 -30.47 -20.40
N ASP A 124 21.32 -31.19 -21.24
CA ASP A 124 21.12 -31.32 -22.67
C ASP A 124 19.72 -31.84 -22.99
N ARG A 125 19.07 -31.23 -23.99
CA ARG A 125 18.31 -31.95 -25.03
C ARG A 125 17.84 -31.01 -26.16
N CYS A 126 18.44 -31.27 -27.33
CA CYS A 126 17.91 -31.18 -28.70
C CYS A 126 17.14 -29.91 -29.10
N PHE A 127 17.87 -28.96 -29.69
CA PHE A 127 17.33 -27.89 -30.52
C PHE A 127 16.86 -28.44 -31.87
N HIS A 128 15.57 -28.28 -32.17
CA HIS A 128 15.13 -27.99 -33.54
C HIS A 128 15.01 -26.48 -33.67
N GLU A 129 15.73 -25.88 -34.62
CA GLU A 129 15.56 -24.48 -35.00
C GLU A 129 14.15 -24.21 -35.54
N PRO A 130 13.59 -23.04 -35.20
CA PRO A 130 12.84 -22.30 -36.21
C PRO A 130 13.25 -20.83 -36.29
N LYS A 131 13.73 -20.49 -37.50
CA LYS A 131 13.54 -19.26 -38.30
C LYS A 131 13.46 -17.92 -37.55
N SER A 132 14.49 -17.12 -37.87
CA SER A 132 14.65 -15.69 -37.56
C SER A 132 13.38 -14.87 -37.74
N THR A 133 12.88 -14.32 -36.65
CA THR A 133 12.16 -13.05 -36.64
C THR A 133 12.92 -12.13 -35.69
N ASN A 134 13.21 -10.90 -36.10
CA ASN A 134 13.92 -9.91 -35.29
C ASN A 134 13.10 -9.64 -34.01
N TYR A 135 13.39 -10.37 -32.94
CA TYR A 135 12.81 -10.21 -31.61
C TYR A 135 13.77 -9.34 -30.79
N GLU A 136 13.38 -8.10 -30.47
CA GLU A 136 14.02 -7.37 -29.36
C GLU A 136 13.62 -8.08 -28.05
N PRO A 137 14.59 -8.41 -27.17
CA PRO A 137 14.29 -9.01 -25.89
C PRO A 137 13.44 -8.05 -25.05
N ALA A 138 12.41 -8.58 -24.38
CA ALA A 138 11.45 -7.79 -23.59
C ALA A 138 12.10 -6.84 -22.57
N SER A 139 13.31 -7.15 -22.10
CA SER A 139 14.09 -6.30 -21.19
C SER A 139 14.52 -4.96 -21.83
N GLU A 140 14.87 -4.93 -23.11
CA GLU A 140 15.36 -3.72 -23.79
C GLU A 140 14.21 -2.80 -24.21
N ALA A 141 13.11 -3.39 -24.70
CA ALA A 141 11.92 -2.63 -25.07
C ALA A 141 11.23 -1.97 -23.86
N ASN A 142 11.22 -2.65 -22.71
CA ASN A 142 10.67 -2.11 -21.46
C ASN A 142 11.56 -0.99 -20.89
N ALA A 143 12.88 -1.16 -20.90
CA ALA A 143 13.82 -0.21 -20.30
C ALA A 143 13.80 1.20 -20.92
N ARG A 144 13.37 1.35 -22.19
CA ARG A 144 13.33 2.63 -22.91
C ARG A 144 12.12 3.51 -22.56
N SER A 145 11.10 2.95 -21.91
CA SER A 145 9.85 3.67 -21.67
C SER A 145 9.83 4.33 -20.28
N PRO A 146 9.48 5.62 -20.16
CA PRO A 146 9.40 6.25 -18.84
C PRO A 146 8.23 5.68 -18.03
N PHE A 147 8.33 5.76 -16.70
CA PHE A 147 7.20 5.57 -15.80
C PHE A 147 6.48 6.90 -15.68
N LEU A 148 5.24 6.97 -16.18
CA LEU A 148 4.46 8.20 -16.22
C LEU A 148 3.37 8.19 -15.15
N LEU A 149 3.27 9.25 -14.37
CA LEU A 149 2.07 9.49 -13.55
C LEU A 149 0.92 9.93 -14.47
N LYS A 150 -0.26 9.34 -14.28
CA LYS A 150 -1.49 9.65 -15.03
C LYS A 150 -2.72 9.61 -14.12
N PHE A 151 -3.76 10.34 -14.48
CA PHE A 151 -5.08 10.14 -13.86
C PHE A 151 -5.68 8.83 -14.39
N LEU A 152 -6.43 8.16 -13.53
CA LEU A 152 -7.07 6.89 -13.82
C LEU A 152 -8.15 7.07 -14.89
N ALA A 153 -7.87 6.59 -16.09
CA ALA A 153 -8.85 6.58 -17.18
C ALA A 153 -10.00 5.58 -16.90
N SER A 154 -11.16 5.82 -17.50
CA SER A 154 -12.37 5.00 -17.30
C SER A 154 -12.23 3.57 -17.82
N ASN A 155 -11.45 3.37 -18.88
CA ASN A 155 -11.17 2.07 -19.49
C ASN A 155 -10.10 1.26 -18.73
N VAL A 156 -9.39 1.87 -17.79
CA VAL A 156 -8.37 1.20 -16.98
C VAL A 156 -9.02 0.59 -15.75
N LYS A 157 -9.04 -0.74 -15.69
CA LYS A 157 -9.76 -1.50 -14.65
C LYS A 157 -8.85 -2.14 -13.61
N VAL A 158 -7.69 -2.64 -14.04
CA VAL A 158 -6.83 -3.48 -13.22
C VAL A 158 -5.38 -3.02 -13.18
N CYS A 159 -4.81 -3.05 -11.99
CA CYS A 159 -3.40 -2.94 -11.70
C CYS A 159 -2.68 -4.24 -12.07
N ALA A 160 -1.54 -4.12 -12.76
CA ALA A 160 -0.74 -5.27 -13.14
C ALA A 160 0.18 -5.80 -12.02
N GLY A 161 0.43 -4.99 -10.99
CA GLY A 161 1.28 -5.35 -9.87
C GLY A 161 0.55 -6.00 -8.69
N CYS A 162 -0.78 -5.87 -8.65
CA CYS A 162 -1.58 -6.40 -7.55
C CYS A 162 -2.07 -7.81 -7.84
N PRO A 163 -2.09 -8.71 -6.83
CA PRO A 163 -2.71 -10.01 -6.95
C PRO A 163 -4.23 -9.85 -7.01
N ARG A 164 -4.90 -10.76 -7.73
CA ARG A 164 -6.35 -10.90 -7.66
C ARG A 164 -6.76 -11.36 -6.25
N PRO A 165 -7.92 -10.93 -5.73
CA PRO A 165 -8.91 -10.06 -6.37
C PRO A 165 -8.64 -8.55 -6.18
N ASN A 166 -7.61 -8.19 -5.41
CA ASN A 166 -7.32 -6.82 -4.98
C ASN A 166 -6.64 -5.96 -6.05
N ASN A 167 -6.68 -6.40 -7.30
CA ASN A 167 -6.01 -5.73 -8.40
C ASN A 167 -6.88 -4.71 -9.12
N THR A 168 -8.09 -4.43 -8.65
CA THR A 168 -8.94 -3.40 -9.27
C THR A 168 -8.56 -2.00 -8.78
N PHE A 169 -8.65 -1.01 -9.67
CA PHE A 169 -8.49 0.40 -9.29
C PHE A 169 -9.75 0.98 -8.66
N ARG A 170 -10.89 0.49 -9.12
CA ARG A 170 -12.22 0.94 -8.70
C ARG A 170 -12.80 -0.18 -7.83
N ALA A 171 -13.10 0.14 -6.58
CA ALA A 171 -13.94 -0.73 -5.77
C ALA A 171 -15.33 -0.78 -6.42
N HIS A 172 -16.04 -1.90 -6.31
CA HIS A 172 -17.37 -2.08 -6.93
C HIS A 172 -18.37 -0.94 -6.63
N GLU A 173 -18.20 -0.25 -5.51
CA GLU A 173 -19.09 0.80 -5.01
C GLU A 173 -18.67 2.23 -5.42
N LEU A 174 -17.45 2.43 -5.95
CA LEU A 174 -16.90 3.75 -6.29
C LEU A 174 -16.45 3.77 -7.74
N GLN A 175 -17.30 4.32 -8.61
CA GLN A 175 -17.01 4.41 -10.03
C GLN A 175 -15.86 5.36 -10.32
N ASP A 176 -15.63 6.41 -9.51
CA ASP A 176 -14.46 7.29 -9.58
C ASP A 176 -13.79 7.42 -8.20
N PRO A 177 -12.56 6.87 -8.03
CA PRO A 177 -11.83 7.01 -6.77
C PRO A 177 -11.60 8.49 -6.44
N PRO A 178 -11.67 8.90 -5.17
CA PRO A 178 -11.30 10.25 -4.78
C PRO A 178 -9.79 10.45 -4.85
N ALA A 179 -9.35 11.71 -4.89
CA ALA A 179 -7.94 12.04 -4.68
C ALA A 179 -7.46 11.48 -3.31
N PRO A 180 -6.25 10.91 -3.22
CA PRO A 180 -5.23 10.76 -4.27
C PRO A 180 -5.33 9.47 -5.09
N TYR A 181 -6.33 8.63 -4.84
CA TYR A 181 -6.44 7.25 -5.36
C TYR A 181 -6.92 7.16 -6.82
N ASN A 182 -7.21 8.29 -7.46
CA ASN A 182 -7.48 8.42 -8.88
C ASN A 182 -6.20 8.64 -9.71
N MET A 183 -5.00 8.46 -9.15
CA MET A 183 -3.74 8.46 -9.89
C MET A 183 -3.23 7.03 -10.11
N VAL A 184 -2.55 6.83 -11.24
CA VAL A 184 -1.91 5.57 -11.64
C VAL A 184 -0.53 5.83 -12.22
N ILE A 185 0.33 4.83 -12.14
CA ILE A 185 1.59 4.81 -12.88
C ILE A 185 1.40 4.00 -14.15
N CYS A 186 1.78 4.58 -15.28
CA CYS A 186 1.70 3.97 -16.60
C CYS A 186 3.11 3.75 -17.14
N HIS A 187 3.39 2.53 -17.57
CA HIS A 187 4.66 2.15 -18.20
C HIS A 187 4.35 1.30 -19.44
N LYS A 188 5.14 1.49 -20.50
CA LYS A 188 5.00 0.72 -21.74
C LYS A 188 5.88 -0.50 -21.65
N GLU A 189 5.27 -1.68 -21.65
CA GLU A 189 6.00 -2.94 -21.53
C GLU A 189 5.34 -4.08 -22.31
N ILE A 190 6.13 -5.11 -22.60
CA ILE A 190 5.62 -6.41 -23.03
C ILE A 190 5.01 -7.11 -21.80
N ARG A 191 3.69 -7.25 -21.78
CA ARG A 191 2.97 -7.83 -20.65
C ARG A 191 3.20 -9.33 -20.60
N GLN A 192 3.43 -9.86 -19.41
CA GLN A 192 3.48 -11.30 -19.17
C GLN A 192 2.29 -11.70 -18.29
N TRP A 193 1.62 -12.79 -18.64
CA TRP A 193 0.56 -13.38 -17.82
C TRP A 193 0.61 -14.90 -17.89
N ILE A 194 0.05 -15.55 -16.87
CA ILE A 194 -0.09 -17.01 -16.86
C ILE A 194 -1.48 -17.33 -17.40
N GLU A 195 -1.52 -18.17 -18.43
CA GLU A 195 -2.74 -18.69 -19.04
C GLU A 195 -2.52 -20.19 -19.24
N ASP A 196 -3.40 -21.00 -18.67
CA ASP A 196 -3.31 -22.48 -18.70
C ASP A 196 -1.96 -23.04 -18.21
N GLY A 197 -1.34 -22.36 -17.24
CA GLY A 197 -0.03 -22.75 -16.70
C GLY A 197 1.16 -22.34 -17.56
N GLU A 198 0.92 -21.77 -18.75
CA GLU A 198 1.97 -21.26 -19.63
C GLU A 198 2.15 -19.75 -19.44
N VAL A 199 3.41 -19.29 -19.50
CA VAL A 199 3.72 -17.86 -19.51
C VAL A 199 3.47 -17.32 -20.91
N ARG A 200 2.38 -16.57 -21.06
CA ARG A 200 2.06 -15.81 -22.27
C ARG A 200 2.68 -14.43 -22.22
N ARG A 201 2.91 -13.86 -23.41
CA ARG A 201 3.43 -12.50 -23.58
C ARG A 201 2.61 -11.74 -24.61
N SER A 202 2.51 -10.42 -24.45
CA SER A 202 1.91 -9.60 -25.50
C SER A 202 2.83 -9.56 -26.73
N PRO A 203 2.29 -9.56 -27.95
CA PRO A 203 3.11 -9.50 -29.17
C PRO A 203 3.77 -8.14 -29.37
N THR A 204 3.23 -7.10 -28.73
CA THR A 204 3.72 -5.73 -28.82
C THR A 204 3.84 -5.11 -27.43
N VAL A 205 4.63 -4.04 -27.34
CA VAL A 205 4.72 -3.19 -26.16
C VAL A 205 3.38 -2.46 -25.97
N GLN A 206 2.78 -2.57 -24.79
CA GLN A 206 1.49 -1.98 -24.47
C GLN A 206 1.54 -1.16 -23.18
N ASN A 207 0.57 -0.26 -23.02
CA ASN A 207 0.42 0.45 -21.75
C ASN A 207 0.00 -0.53 -20.66
N THR A 208 0.81 -0.59 -19.61
CA THR A 208 0.51 -1.29 -18.37
C THR A 208 0.33 -0.28 -17.27
N TYR A 209 -0.64 -0.55 -16.39
CA TYR A 209 -1.07 0.38 -15.35
C TYR A 209 -0.86 -0.25 -13.99
N TYR A 210 -0.38 0.57 -13.07
CA TYR A 210 -0.12 0.23 -11.67
C TYR A 210 -0.83 1.24 -10.77
N HIS A 211 -1.18 0.83 -9.55
CA HIS A 211 -1.49 1.82 -8.52
C HIS A 211 -0.28 2.74 -8.35
N ALA A 212 -0.50 3.98 -7.94
CA ALA A 212 0.57 4.91 -7.62
C ALA A 212 1.29 4.51 -6.31
N ASP A 213 1.86 3.30 -6.27
CA ASP A 213 2.50 2.68 -5.13
C ASP A 213 3.74 1.91 -5.61
N LEU A 214 4.87 2.10 -4.93
CA LEU A 214 6.15 1.49 -5.31
C LEU A 214 6.08 -0.03 -5.36
N LYS A 215 5.34 -0.67 -4.44
CA LYS A 215 5.20 -2.13 -4.38
C LYS A 215 4.51 -2.66 -5.63
N CYS A 216 3.51 -1.93 -6.13
CA CYS A 216 2.77 -2.33 -7.32
C CYS A 216 3.69 -2.31 -8.55
N VAL A 217 4.43 -1.21 -8.75
CA VAL A 217 5.34 -1.09 -9.90
C VAL A 217 6.47 -2.11 -9.80
N ARG A 218 7.08 -2.25 -8.62
CA ARG A 218 8.22 -3.15 -8.39
C ARG A 218 7.91 -4.63 -8.52
N LYS A 219 6.64 -5.02 -8.46
CA LYS A 219 6.23 -6.42 -8.67
C LYS A 219 6.71 -6.95 -10.03
N ASN A 220 6.59 -6.12 -11.07
CA ASN A 220 7.00 -6.47 -12.44
C ASN A 220 8.25 -5.69 -12.88
N ASN A 221 8.61 -4.63 -12.17
CA ASN A 221 9.76 -3.78 -12.46
C ASN A 221 10.65 -3.62 -11.21
N PRO A 222 11.37 -4.67 -10.76
CA PRO A 222 12.04 -4.68 -9.45
C PRO A 222 13.08 -3.57 -9.26
N THR A 223 13.70 -3.11 -10.35
CA THR A 223 14.70 -2.04 -10.38
C THR A 223 14.07 -0.63 -10.42
N PHE A 224 12.74 -0.52 -10.38
CA PHE A 224 12.08 0.77 -10.37
C PHE A 224 12.45 1.59 -9.14
N GLU A 225 12.93 2.81 -9.39
CA GLU A 225 13.23 3.82 -8.38
C GLU A 225 12.29 5.02 -8.52
N LYS A 226 11.99 5.67 -7.40
CA LYS A 226 11.05 6.81 -7.33
C LYS A 226 11.45 7.99 -8.22
N ASN A 227 12.74 8.22 -8.43
CA ASN A 227 13.31 9.23 -9.32
C ASN A 227 13.04 8.96 -10.82
N LEU A 228 12.69 7.73 -11.19
CA LEU A 228 12.31 7.36 -12.55
C LEU A 228 10.85 7.70 -12.87
N LEU A 229 10.06 8.12 -11.87
CA LEU A 229 8.70 8.59 -12.06
C LEU A 229 8.70 9.98 -12.68
N VAL A 230 8.17 10.07 -13.89
CA VAL A 230 7.99 11.31 -14.63
C VAL A 230 6.55 11.80 -14.46
N ILE A 231 6.40 13.05 -14.02
CA ILE A 231 5.11 13.72 -13.88
C ILE A 231 4.97 14.75 -15.00
N PRO A 232 4.10 14.52 -15.99
CA PRO A 232 3.91 15.42 -17.12
C PRO A 232 3.53 16.84 -16.66
N ALA A 233 4.03 17.87 -17.35
CA ALA A 233 3.78 19.27 -16.98
C ALA A 233 2.28 19.61 -16.92
N ALA A 234 1.49 19.14 -17.89
CA ALA A 234 0.04 19.33 -17.91
C ALA A 234 -0.62 18.77 -16.63
N MET A 235 -0.17 17.58 -16.18
CA MET A 235 -0.69 16.98 -14.96
C MET A 235 -0.33 17.78 -13.72
N LYS A 236 0.90 18.33 -13.62
CA LYS A 236 1.33 19.11 -12.43
C LYS A 236 0.35 20.24 -12.09
N ASN A 237 -0.22 20.88 -13.13
CA ASN A 237 -1.17 21.98 -12.98
C ASN A 237 -2.56 21.51 -12.48
N GLU A 238 -2.89 20.23 -12.66
CA GLU A 238 -4.17 19.62 -12.27
C GLU A 238 -4.09 18.89 -10.91
N LEU A 239 -2.89 18.76 -10.33
CA LEU A 239 -2.69 18.10 -9.04
C LEU A 239 -3.28 18.92 -7.89
N LYS A 240 -4.38 18.41 -7.33
CA LYS A 240 -4.90 18.82 -6.01
C LYS A 240 -3.89 18.60 -4.87
N LEU A 241 -4.13 19.27 -3.75
CA LEU A 241 -3.29 19.20 -2.54
C LEU A 241 -3.07 17.77 -2.05
N GLU A 242 -4.12 16.94 -2.07
CA GLU A 242 -4.06 15.54 -1.62
C GLU A 242 -3.11 14.72 -2.48
N HIS A 243 -3.06 14.97 -3.80
CA HIS A 243 -2.11 14.32 -4.68
C HIS A 243 -0.67 14.74 -4.38
N LYS A 244 -0.45 16.05 -4.19
CA LYS A 244 0.87 16.61 -3.89
C LYS A 244 1.42 16.06 -2.58
N LEU A 245 0.60 16.04 -1.53
CA LEU A 245 0.96 15.44 -0.24
C LEU A 245 1.27 13.95 -0.38
N TYR A 246 0.48 13.22 -1.17
CA TYR A 246 0.72 11.81 -1.43
C TYR A 246 2.04 11.56 -2.16
N LEU A 247 2.32 12.31 -3.22
CA LEU A 247 3.57 12.22 -3.98
C LEU A 247 4.79 12.58 -3.12
N ARG A 248 4.66 13.60 -2.26
CA ARG A 248 5.71 13.95 -1.30
C ARG A 248 5.98 12.82 -0.31
N LEU A 249 4.94 12.24 0.28
CA LEU A 249 5.08 11.21 1.31
C LEU A 249 5.56 9.86 0.76
N HIS A 250 5.10 9.48 -0.44
CA HIS A 250 5.33 8.14 -0.99
C HIS A 250 6.40 8.07 -2.07
N PHE A 251 6.71 9.19 -2.73
CA PHE A 251 7.70 9.24 -3.82
C PHE A 251 8.82 10.26 -3.57
N ASP A 252 8.79 11.01 -2.46
CA ASP A 252 9.74 12.08 -2.15
C ASP A 252 9.82 13.15 -3.25
N ILE A 253 8.67 13.47 -3.84
CA ILE A 253 8.53 14.47 -4.91
C ILE A 253 7.80 15.70 -4.37
N ASP A 254 8.43 16.88 -4.49
CA ASP A 254 7.84 18.18 -4.10
C ASP A 254 7.42 18.97 -5.36
N ILE A 255 6.13 19.34 -5.45
CA ILE A 255 5.47 19.99 -6.62
C ILE A 255 4.46 21.04 -6.19
#